data_AF-A0A3S0R4S1-F1
#
_entry.id   AF-A0A3S0R4S1-F1
#
_cell.length_a   1.000
_cell.length_b   1.000
_cell.length_c   1.000
_cell.angle_alpha   90.00
_cell.angle_beta   90.00
_cell.angle_gamma   90.00
#
_symmetry.space_group_name_H-M   'P 1'
#
loop_
_entity.id
_entity.type
_entity.pdbx_description
1 polymer ?
#
loop_
_entity_poly.entity_id
_entity_poly.type
_entity_poly.pdbx_seq_one_letter_code
_entity_poly.pdbx_strand_id
1 'polypeptide(L)'
;TLDAALGRKDRSRGGRPPLDAVMMFKILVLQALYGLSDEQAEYQERDRLSFMRFLGLGLGDRVPDRTTIWLFREALVTAGAMEGLFARFDADLKERGYFALGGQIVDASIVEAPRQRLTRE
;
A
#
# COMPACT_ATOMS: atom_id res chain seq x y z
N THR A 1 0.89 9.91 11.80
CA THR A 1 -0.14 9.48 10.82
C THR A 1 0.34 9.82 9.42
N LEU A 2 -0.15 9.15 8.37
CA LEU A 2 0.30 9.36 6.98
C LEU A 2 0.30 10.84 6.57
N ASP A 3 -0.76 11.58 6.90
CA ASP A 3 -0.84 13.01 6.58
C ASP A 3 0.21 13.86 7.30
N ALA A 4 0.59 13.49 8.52
CA ALA A 4 1.63 14.19 9.29
C ALA A 4 3.03 13.93 8.71
N ALA A 5 3.29 12.72 8.21
CA ALA A 5 4.56 12.37 7.56
C ALA A 5 4.74 13.08 6.20
N LEU A 6 3.65 13.33 5.49
CA LEU A 6 3.68 13.93 4.14
C LEU A 6 3.77 15.46 4.15
N GLY A 7 3.75 16.11 5.32
CA GLY A 7 3.89 17.58 5.44
C GLY A 7 2.92 18.36 4.55
N ARG A 8 1.67 17.87 4.39
CA ARG A 8 0.72 18.43 3.41
C ARG A 8 0.47 19.90 3.71
N LYS A 9 0.74 20.76 2.72
CA LYS A 9 0.53 22.22 2.81
C LYS A 9 -0.93 22.56 3.04
N ASP A 10 -1.13 23.70 3.70
CA ASP A 10 -2.44 24.28 3.98
C ASP A 10 -3.27 24.45 2.69
N ARG A 11 -4.50 23.93 2.73
CA ARG A 11 -5.45 23.90 1.59
C ARG A 11 -5.98 25.29 1.25
N SER A 12 -5.71 26.29 2.10
CA SER A 12 -6.10 27.69 1.92
C SER A 12 -5.54 28.36 0.66
N ARG A 13 -4.42 27.86 0.11
CA ARG A 13 -3.76 28.46 -1.06
C ARG A 13 -4.25 27.98 -2.43
N GLY A 14 -5.30 27.14 -2.47
CA GLY A 14 -5.88 26.62 -3.70
C GLY A 14 -5.00 25.60 -4.43
N GLY A 15 -5.58 24.91 -5.41
CA GLY A 15 -4.94 23.83 -6.17
C GLY A 15 -5.76 22.53 -6.19
N ARG A 16 -5.38 21.59 -7.06
CA ARG A 16 -6.02 20.27 -7.09
C ARG A 16 -5.73 19.54 -5.77
N PRO A 17 -6.74 19.00 -5.06
CA PRO A 17 -6.51 18.31 -3.82
C PRO A 17 -5.58 17.10 -4.05
N PRO A 18 -4.63 16.84 -3.13
CA PRO A 18 -3.81 15.64 -3.19
C PRO A 18 -4.71 14.40 -3.07
N LEU A 19 -4.31 13.31 -3.72
CA LEU A 19 -5.00 12.03 -3.63
C LEU A 19 -4.99 11.50 -2.20
N ASP A 20 -5.93 10.62 -1.85
CA ASP A 20 -6.00 10.06 -0.50
C ASP A 20 -4.70 9.33 -0.13
N ALA A 21 -4.14 9.63 1.05
CA ALA A 21 -2.86 9.07 1.47
C ALA A 21 -2.96 7.58 1.77
N VAL A 22 -4.12 7.11 2.24
CA VAL A 22 -4.35 5.69 2.51
C VAL A 22 -4.43 4.92 1.21
N MET A 23 -5.16 5.43 0.21
CA MET A 23 -5.17 4.87 -1.14
C MET A 23 -3.76 4.78 -1.73
N MET A 24 -2.97 5.85 -1.67
CA MET A 24 -1.58 5.84 -2.16
C MET A 24 -0.70 4.83 -1.41
N PHE A 25 -0.87 4.68 -0.10
CA PHE A 25 -0.14 3.67 0.67
C PHE A 25 -0.55 2.24 0.29
N LYS A 26 -1.85 1.99 0.06
CA LYS A 26 -2.35 0.69 -0.44
C LYS A 26 -1.71 0.31 -1.78
N ILE A 27 -1.45 1.28 -2.66
CA ILE A 27 -0.73 1.04 -3.91
C ILE A 27 0.69 0.55 -3.64
N LEU A 28 1.41 1.19 -2.70
CA LEU A 28 2.75 0.72 -2.32
C LEU A 28 2.73 -0.70 -1.74
N VAL A 29 1.67 -1.05 -0.99
CA VAL A 29 1.44 -2.43 -0.51
C VAL A 29 1.22 -3.38 -1.68
N LEU A 30 0.40 -3.02 -2.68
CA LEU A 30 0.23 -3.84 -3.88
C LEU A 30 1.56 -4.01 -4.64
N GLN A 31 2.37 -2.95 -4.75
CA GLN A 31 3.69 -3.05 -5.37
C GLN A 31 4.62 -4.00 -4.60
N ALA A 32 4.62 -3.96 -3.27
CA ALA A 32 5.42 -4.86 -2.44
C ALA A 32 4.95 -6.32 -2.50
N LEU A 33 3.64 -6.55 -2.50
CA LEU A 33 3.05 -7.89 -2.56
C LEU A 33 3.26 -8.55 -3.93
N TYR A 34 3.00 -7.80 -5.00
CA TYR A 34 2.98 -8.32 -6.37
C TYR A 34 4.27 -8.03 -7.16
N GLY A 35 5.27 -7.38 -6.56
CA GLY A 35 6.52 -7.03 -7.23
C GLY A 35 6.34 -6.06 -8.41
N LEU A 36 5.37 -5.15 -8.33
CA LEU A 36 5.01 -4.27 -9.45
C LEU A 36 5.91 -3.04 -9.49
N SER A 37 6.37 -2.68 -10.70
CA SER A 37 6.91 -1.34 -10.96
C SER A 37 5.82 -0.26 -10.86
N ASP A 38 6.22 1.01 -10.82
CA ASP A 38 5.26 2.13 -10.83
C ASP A 38 4.41 2.15 -12.13
N GLU A 39 4.99 1.73 -13.27
CA GLU A 39 4.27 1.56 -14.55
C GLU A 39 3.25 0.43 -14.49
N GLN A 40 3.66 -0.70 -13.92
CA GLN A 40 2.79 -1.85 -13.77
C GLN A 40 1.65 -1.58 -12.79
N ALA A 41 1.91 -0.84 -11.70
CA ALA A 41 0.88 -0.42 -10.77
C ALA A 41 -0.19 0.43 -11.47
N GLU A 42 0.21 1.48 -12.21
CA GLU A 42 -0.71 2.31 -12.99
C GLU A 42 -1.56 1.48 -13.97
N TYR A 43 -0.93 0.54 -14.70
CA TYR A 43 -1.64 -0.30 -15.66
C TYR A 43 -2.62 -1.26 -14.98
N GLN A 44 -2.16 -2.00 -13.96
CA GLN A 44 -2.95 -3.03 -13.29
C GLN A 44 -4.13 -2.46 -12.51
N GLU A 45 -3.99 -1.26 -11.94
CA GLU A 45 -5.06 -0.59 -11.21
C GLU A 45 -6.21 -0.12 -12.12
N ARG A 46 -5.94 0.12 -13.40
CA ARG A 46 -6.98 0.45 -14.41
C ARG A 46 -7.69 -0.79 -14.95
N ASP A 47 -7.02 -1.94 -14.96
CA ASP A 47 -7.50 -3.15 -15.61
C ASP A 47 -8.16 -4.13 -14.62
N ARG A 48 -7.64 -4.23 -13.39
CA ARG A 48 -8.08 -5.25 -12.42
C ARG A 48 -9.11 -4.72 -11.43
N LEU A 49 -10.35 -5.21 -11.56
CA LEU A 49 -11.43 -4.93 -10.61
C LEU A 49 -11.09 -5.28 -9.15
N SER A 50 -10.26 -6.31 -8.92
CA SER A 50 -9.80 -6.66 -7.57
C SER A 50 -8.94 -5.57 -6.95
N PHE A 51 -8.07 -4.93 -7.74
CA PHE A 51 -7.24 -3.82 -7.29
C PHE A 51 -8.09 -2.57 -7.08
N MET A 52 -8.99 -2.26 -8.00
CA MET A 52 -9.94 -1.15 -7.84
C MET A 52 -10.76 -1.30 -6.54
N ARG A 53 -11.30 -2.49 -6.28
CA ARG A 53 -12.04 -2.79 -5.04
C ARG A 53 -11.18 -2.62 -3.79
N PHE A 54 -9.91 -3.06 -3.81
CA PHE A 54 -9.00 -2.90 -2.69
C PHE A 54 -8.65 -1.43 -2.42
N LEU A 55 -8.43 -0.65 -3.49
CA LEU A 55 -8.15 0.78 -3.44
C LEU A 55 -9.38 1.62 -3.11
N GLY A 56 -10.58 1.06 -3.28
CA GLY A 56 -11.84 1.78 -3.08
C GLY A 56 -12.23 2.67 -4.28
N LEU A 57 -11.75 2.32 -5.47
CA LEU A 57 -12.00 3.03 -6.72
C LEU A 57 -13.20 2.43 -7.47
N GLY A 58 -14.05 3.30 -8.01
CA GLY A 58 -15.08 2.98 -9.01
C GLY A 58 -14.55 3.03 -10.45
N LEU A 59 -15.33 2.51 -11.40
CA LEU A 59 -14.95 2.39 -12.83
C LEU A 59 -14.56 3.71 -13.51
N GLY A 60 -15.05 4.85 -13.00
CA GLY A 60 -14.74 6.19 -13.53
C GLY A 60 -13.78 6.99 -12.65
N ASP A 61 -13.30 6.42 -11.55
CA ASP A 61 -12.44 7.14 -10.61
C ASP A 61 -11.03 7.26 -11.17
N ARG A 62 -10.36 8.35 -10.78
CA ARG A 62 -9.00 8.62 -11.24
C ARG A 62 -8.00 7.76 -10.49
N VAL A 63 -7.32 6.90 -11.25
CA VAL A 63 -6.13 6.16 -10.80
C VAL A 63 -4.90 7.08 -10.81
N PRO A 64 -4.02 7.03 -9.80
CA PRO A 64 -2.74 7.74 -9.83
C PRO A 64 -1.90 7.29 -11.03
N ASP A 65 -1.20 8.23 -11.67
CA ASP A 65 -0.19 7.88 -12.65
C ASP A 65 1.13 7.44 -11.98
N ARG A 66 1.99 6.80 -12.75
CA ARG A 66 3.34 6.36 -12.35
C ARG A 66 4.10 7.44 -11.59
N THR A 67 4.09 8.68 -12.10
CA THR A 67 4.82 9.80 -11.51
C THR A 67 4.26 10.18 -10.14
N THR A 68 2.94 10.12 -9.97
CA THR A 68 2.27 10.38 -8.70
C THR A 68 2.62 9.33 -7.65
N ILE A 69 2.70 8.06 -8.05
CA ILE A 69 3.15 6.95 -7.17
C ILE A 69 4.60 7.18 -6.74
N TRP A 70 5.47 7.51 -7.70
CA TRP A 70 6.89 7.77 -7.45
C TRP A 70 7.09 8.95 -6.48
N LEU A 71 6.44 10.09 -6.71
CA LEU A 71 6.52 11.27 -5.84
C LEU A 71 6.06 10.98 -4.41
N PHE A 72 5.02 10.17 -4.27
CA PHE A 72 4.52 9.77 -2.96
C PHE A 72 5.52 8.88 -2.21
N ARG A 73 6.12 7.92 -2.91
CA ARG A 73 7.19 7.07 -2.36
C ARG A 73 8.39 7.92 -1.94
N GLU A 74 8.85 8.82 -2.81
CA GLU A 74 9.96 9.73 -2.53
C GLU A 74 9.68 10.54 -1.26
N ALA A 75 8.49 11.14 -1.14
CA ALA A 75 8.10 11.90 0.04
C ALA A 75 8.16 11.07 1.34
N LEU A 76 7.72 9.82 1.31
CA LEU A 76 7.78 8.92 2.48
C LEU A 76 9.22 8.52 2.83
N VAL A 77 10.07 8.33 1.84
CA VAL A 77 11.51 8.03 2.03
C VAL A 77 12.21 9.24 2.62
N THR A 78 12.01 10.44 2.07
CA THR A 78 12.58 11.69 2.59
C THR A 78 12.11 11.98 4.02
N ALA A 79 10.86 11.64 4.35
CA ALA A 79 10.33 11.78 5.70
C ALA A 79 10.78 10.68 6.68
N GLY A 80 11.52 9.66 6.22
CA GLY A 80 11.92 8.50 7.04
C GLY A 80 10.73 7.66 7.54
N ALA A 81 9.56 7.79 6.90
CA ALA A 81 8.31 7.19 7.37
C ALA A 81 8.04 5.81 6.75
N MET A 82 8.74 5.48 5.66
CA MET A 82 8.50 4.27 4.85
C MET A 82 8.55 2.98 5.69
N GLU A 83 9.66 2.77 6.41
CA GLU A 83 9.88 1.56 7.22
C GLU A 83 8.89 1.48 8.39
N GLY A 84 8.66 2.60 9.09
CA GLY A 84 7.74 2.63 10.23
C GLY A 84 6.29 2.34 9.84
N LEU A 85 5.87 2.77 8.65
CA LEU A 85 4.53 2.47 8.12
C LEU A 85 4.37 0.99 7.78
N PHE A 86 5.35 0.40 7.09
CA PHE A 86 5.31 -1.03 6.77
C PHE A 86 5.42 -1.91 8.02
N ALA A 87 6.29 -1.56 8.97
CA ALA A 87 6.40 -2.29 10.23
C ALA A 87 5.08 -2.29 11.02
N ARG A 88 4.36 -1.16 11.03
CA ARG A 88 3.04 -1.08 11.65
C ARG A 88 1.99 -1.90 10.90
N PHE A 89 2.01 -1.84 9.57
CA PHE A 89 1.12 -2.65 8.74
C PHE A 89 1.33 -4.16 8.97
N ASP A 90 2.59 -4.61 9.01
CA ASP A 90 2.93 -6.01 9.27
C ASP A 90 2.57 -6.44 10.68
N ALA A 91 2.72 -5.56 11.68
CA ALA A 91 2.29 -5.82 13.05
C ALA A 91 0.76 -6.00 13.13
N ASP A 92 -0.01 -5.14 12.47
CA ASP A 92 -1.48 -5.22 12.43
C ASP A 92 -1.94 -6.51 11.71
N LEU A 93 -1.24 -6.95 10.66
CA LEU A 93 -1.50 -8.22 10.00
C LEU A 93 -1.19 -9.41 10.92
N LYS A 94 -0.04 -9.38 11.60
CA LYS A 94 0.40 -10.45 12.49
C LYS A 94 -0.53 -10.62 13.69
N GLU A 95 -1.03 -9.53 14.27
CA GLU A 95 -2.03 -9.57 15.35
C GLU A 95 -3.30 -10.30 14.92
N ARG A 96 -3.66 -10.18 13.64
CA ARG A 96 -4.83 -10.85 13.03
C ARG A 96 -4.50 -12.25 12.50
N GLY A 97 -3.28 -12.73 12.69
CA GLY A 97 -2.84 -14.07 12.27
C GLY A 97 -2.39 -14.17 10.81
N TYR A 98 -2.13 -13.04 10.15
CA TYR A 98 -1.79 -12.97 8.74
C TYR A 98 -0.32 -12.58 8.51
N PHE A 99 0.28 -13.10 7.44
CA PHE A 99 1.61 -12.73 6.98
C PHE A 99 1.58 -12.33 5.51
N ALA A 100 2.17 -11.18 5.20
CA ALA A 100 2.40 -10.73 3.84
C ALA A 100 3.75 -11.27 3.33
N LEU A 101 3.74 -12.39 2.61
CA LEU A 101 4.92 -12.91 1.92
C LEU A 101 5.00 -12.26 0.53
N GLY A 102 5.95 -11.34 0.33
CA GLY A 102 6.16 -10.70 -0.98
C GLY A 102 6.91 -11.61 -1.95
N GLY A 103 6.78 -11.33 -3.26
CA GLY A 103 7.82 -11.70 -4.23
C GLY A 103 7.43 -12.55 -5.43
N GLN A 104 6.21 -13.08 -5.57
CA GLN A 104 5.82 -13.77 -6.80
C GLN A 104 4.30 -13.98 -6.90
N ILE A 105 3.79 -14.06 -8.13
CA ILE A 105 2.41 -14.46 -8.42
C ILE A 105 2.21 -15.90 -7.94
N VAL A 106 1.82 -16.04 -6.69
CA VAL A 106 0.92 -17.09 -6.23
C VAL A 106 -0.32 -16.32 -5.81
N ASP A 107 -1.49 -16.73 -6.28
CA ASP A 107 -2.78 -16.26 -5.78
C ASP A 107 -2.65 -16.01 -4.27
N ALA A 108 -2.84 -14.75 -3.82
CA ALA A 108 -2.47 -14.31 -2.48
C ALA A 108 -3.42 -14.98 -1.47
N SER A 109 -3.13 -16.23 -1.17
CA SER A 109 -3.78 -17.01 -0.14
C SER A 109 -3.25 -16.46 1.16
N ILE A 110 -4.15 -15.84 1.93
CA ILE A 110 -3.88 -15.52 3.32
C ILE A 110 -3.58 -16.85 4.01
N VAL A 111 -2.31 -17.09 4.32
CA VAL A 111 -1.88 -18.30 5.02
C VAL A 111 -1.94 -18.03 6.51
N GLU A 112 -2.68 -18.88 7.25
CA GLU A 112 -2.65 -18.84 8.71
C GLU A 112 -1.24 -19.16 9.21
N ALA A 113 -0.80 -18.40 10.20
CA ALA A 113 0.43 -18.65 10.92
C ALA A 113 0.53 -20.12 11.40
N PRO A 114 1.64 -20.84 11.13
CA PRO A 114 1.83 -22.18 11.67
C PRO A 114 1.79 -22.12 13.21
N ARG A 115 0.81 -22.79 13.82
CA ARG A 115 0.71 -22.89 15.29
C ARG A 115 1.72 -23.92 15.79
N GLN A 116 2.86 -23.43 16.30
CA GLN A 116 3.90 -24.27 16.88
C GLN A 116 3.38 -24.94 18.18
N ARG A 117 3.07 -26.23 18.12
CA ARG A 117 2.81 -27.05 19.32
C ARG A 117 4.12 -27.63 19.79
N LEU A 118 4.77 -26.97 20.74
CA LEU A 118 5.89 -27.55 21.46
C LEU A 118 5.33 -28.22 22.72
N THR A 119 5.03 -29.52 22.63
CA THR A 119 4.82 -30.36 23.82
C THR A 119 6.19 -30.66 24.41
N ARG A 120 6.44 -30.19 25.64
CA ARG A 120 7.53 -30.71 26.47
C ARG A 120 7.06 -32.04 27.05
N GLU A 121 7.83 -33.11 26.79
CA GLU A 121 7.78 -34.35 27.57
C GLU A 121 8.14 -34.10 29.03
#